data_AF-A0A7J4JIB4-F1
#
_entry.id   AF-A0A7J4JIB4-F1
#
_cell.length_a   1.000
_cell.length_b   1.000
_cell.length_c   1.000
_cell.angle_alpha   90.00
_cell.angle_beta   90.00
_cell.angle_gamma   90.00
#
_symmetry.space_group_name_H-M   'P 1'
#
loop_
_entity.id
_entity.type
_entity.pdbx_description
1 polymer ?
#
loop_
_entity_poly.entity_id
_entity_poly.type
_entity_poly.pdbx_seq_one_letter_code
_entity_poly.pdbx_strand_id
1 'polypeptide(L)'
;MAEMKPRGYWTLERILEESREIICVEGDLPSEPRFREIGRYDLFKAIKRHGGLRKIRDTLGLEQRRKEDGYWTKETVLAEAREVIKNLGYLPSQKEMYSLGRADLWNQLILHGGVEHFRNLLGLDSLQKPAGFWQDESNVMEEVEKVKGENGLERMPSQAKLKKMGHTSLVTAIDKYHGGFYEFRKRLGEEPLEGKKGYLKDWENVSTMLQEIISEIGHFPSQSELIGQRRQSLSSAISKYHGGLPATRERMGYGQIRTEEQLEIFLQNNPSARAISSL
;
A
#
# COMPACT_ATOMS: atom_id res chain seq x y z
N MET A 1 2.75 32.86 24.82
CA MET A 1 4.21 32.93 25.06
C MET A 1 4.46 32.30 26.42
N ALA A 2 5.30 31.27 26.51
CA ALA A 2 5.58 30.64 27.80
C ALA A 2 6.29 31.64 28.72
N GLU A 3 5.73 31.90 29.91
CA GLU A 3 6.33 32.76 30.93
C GLU A 3 7.71 32.21 31.32
N MET A 4 8.74 33.04 31.19
CA MET A 4 10.09 32.65 31.59
C MET A 4 10.15 32.45 33.09
N LYS A 5 10.36 31.19 33.50
CA LYS A 5 10.54 30.84 34.90
C LYS A 5 11.78 31.57 35.49
N PRO A 6 11.71 31.99 36.77
CA PRO A 6 12.76 32.79 37.40
C PRO A 6 14.09 32.03 37.51
N ARG A 7 15.19 32.76 37.68
CA ARG A 7 16.51 32.16 37.91
C ARG A 7 16.48 31.28 39.17
N GLY A 8 17.01 30.06 39.06
CA GLY A 8 16.99 29.07 40.15
C GLY A 8 15.77 28.16 40.19
N TYR A 9 14.76 28.39 39.35
CA TYR A 9 13.56 27.54 39.29
C TYR A 9 13.87 26.09 38.86
N TRP A 10 14.78 25.92 37.89
CA TRP A 10 15.12 24.61 37.33
C TRP A 10 16.08 23.82 38.20
N THR A 11 15.56 23.22 39.27
CA THR A 11 16.23 22.16 40.04
C THR A 11 15.92 20.80 39.43
N LEU A 12 16.71 19.77 39.79
CA LEU A 12 16.45 18.40 39.33
C LEU A 12 15.04 17.93 39.73
N GLU A 13 14.61 18.22 40.97
CA GLU A 13 13.26 17.88 41.45
C GLU A 13 12.16 18.52 40.60
N ARG A 14 12.28 19.82 40.28
CA ARG A 14 11.31 20.52 39.43
C ARG A 14 11.29 19.99 38.01
N ILE A 15 12.45 19.63 37.47
CA ILE A 15 12.54 19.00 36.15
C ILE A 15 11.82 17.64 36.17
N LEU A 16 11.99 16.83 37.21
CA LEU A 16 11.32 15.53 37.33
C LEU A 16 9.80 15.68 37.50
N GLU A 17 9.35 16.63 38.32
CA GLU A 17 7.93 16.95 38.52
C GLU A 17 7.28 17.38 37.19
N GLU A 18 7.84 18.38 36.51
CA GLU A 18 7.31 18.86 35.24
C GLU A 18 7.43 17.84 34.11
N SER A 19 8.44 16.94 34.16
CA SER A 19 8.54 15.82 33.23
C SER A 19 7.41 14.81 33.44
N ARG A 20 7.04 14.51 34.70
CA ARG A 20 5.90 13.64 35.02
C ARG A 20 4.58 14.21 34.54
N GLU A 21 4.37 15.52 34.67
CA GLU A 21 3.18 16.18 34.11
C GLU A 21 3.07 15.98 32.60
N ILE A 22 4.18 16.15 31.87
CA ILE A 22 4.19 15.92 30.42
C ILE A 22 3.95 14.45 30.09
N ILE A 23 4.56 13.52 30.83
CA ILE A 23 4.34 12.08 30.62
C ILE A 23 2.86 11.73 30.85
N CYS A 24 2.18 12.36 31.81
CA CYS A 24 0.76 12.16 32.04
C CYS A 24 -0.10 12.58 30.84
N VAL A 25 0.32 13.62 30.11
CA VAL A 25 -0.41 14.15 28.95
C VAL A 25 -0.03 13.45 27.64
N GLU A 26 1.26 13.29 27.37
CA GLU A 26 1.78 12.77 26.10
C GLU A 26 2.04 11.25 26.13
N GLY A 27 1.91 10.61 27.30
CA GLY A 27 2.16 9.17 27.51
C GLY A 27 3.64 8.79 27.62
N ASP A 28 4.57 9.65 27.19
CA ASP A 28 6.01 9.45 27.31
C ASP A 28 6.74 10.81 27.37
N LEU A 29 7.99 10.80 27.81
CA LEU A 29 8.85 11.98 27.79
C LEU A 29 9.21 12.35 26.33
N PRO A 30 8.84 13.54 25.82
CA PRO A 30 8.92 13.88 24.40
C PRO A 30 10.34 13.91 23.79
N SER A 31 10.40 13.95 22.45
CA SER A 31 11.64 14.26 21.72
C SER A 31 11.89 15.78 21.67
N GLU A 32 13.11 16.20 21.32
CA GLU A 32 13.44 17.62 21.19
C GLU A 32 12.48 18.40 20.27
N PRO A 33 12.14 17.93 19.05
CA PRO A 33 11.18 18.61 18.20
C PRO A 33 9.80 18.74 18.87
N ARG A 34 9.35 17.67 19.51
CA ARG A 34 8.04 17.64 20.18
C ARG A 34 7.98 18.60 21.37
N PHE A 35 9.05 18.74 22.16
CA PHE A 35 9.14 19.77 23.20
C PHE A 35 8.97 21.19 22.65
N ARG A 36 9.42 21.46 21.43
CA ARG A 36 9.23 22.76 20.76
C ARG A 36 7.78 22.95 20.32
N GLU A 37 7.15 21.91 19.77
CA GLU A 37 5.74 21.93 19.35
C GLU A 37 4.79 22.20 20.50
N ILE A 38 4.98 21.54 21.65
CA ILE A 38 4.13 21.71 22.84
C ILE A 38 4.49 22.98 23.65
N GLY A 39 5.42 23.80 23.15
CA GLY A 39 5.82 25.05 23.79
C GLY A 39 6.64 24.90 25.08
N ARG A 40 7.18 23.71 25.37
CA ARG A 40 7.97 23.38 26.58
C ARG A 40 9.47 23.24 26.30
N TYR A 41 9.97 24.06 25.38
CA TYR A 41 11.40 24.07 25.02
C TYR A 41 12.30 24.61 26.15
N ASP A 42 11.72 25.37 27.09
CA ASP A 42 12.35 25.79 28.35
C ASP A 42 12.72 24.60 29.23
N LEU A 43 11.79 23.65 29.44
CA LEU A 43 12.05 22.41 30.16
C LEU A 43 13.11 21.57 29.44
N PHE A 44 13.02 21.43 28.11
CA PHE A 44 14.06 20.72 27.34
C PHE A 44 15.45 21.31 27.55
N LYS A 45 15.58 22.65 27.54
CA LYS A 45 16.85 23.33 27.85
C LYS A 45 17.32 23.04 29.28
N ALA A 46 16.41 23.00 30.25
CA ALA A 46 16.73 22.65 31.63
C ALA A 46 17.23 21.19 31.73
N ILE A 47 16.52 20.25 31.12
CA ILE A 47 16.93 18.83 31.01
C ILE A 47 18.34 18.72 30.42
N LYS A 48 18.63 19.44 29.33
CA LYS A 48 19.95 19.42 28.68
C LYS A 48 21.07 19.90 29.62
N ARG A 49 20.82 20.91 30.45
CA ARG A 49 21.79 21.42 31.45
C ARG A 49 22.01 20.45 32.61
N HIS A 50 21.01 19.62 32.94
CA HIS A 50 21.04 18.70 34.07
C HIS A 50 21.50 17.27 33.71
N GLY A 51 22.12 17.09 32.54
CA GLY A 51 22.68 15.81 32.09
C GLY A 51 21.93 15.16 30.93
N GLY A 52 20.91 15.82 30.38
CA GLY A 52 20.21 15.40 29.17
C GLY A 52 19.08 14.39 29.41
N LEU A 53 18.35 14.09 28.33
CA LEU A 53 17.14 13.26 28.38
C LEU A 53 17.38 11.85 28.90
N ARG A 54 18.52 11.22 28.57
CA ARG A 54 18.85 9.86 29.03
C ARG A 54 18.83 9.77 30.56
N LYS A 55 19.57 10.67 31.23
CA LYS A 55 19.63 10.72 32.70
C LYS A 55 18.27 10.97 33.34
N ILE A 56 17.45 11.85 32.75
CA ILE A 56 16.10 12.11 33.25
C ILE A 56 15.19 10.88 33.06
N ARG A 57 15.26 10.20 31.91
CA ARG A 57 14.54 8.93 31.68
C ARG A 57 14.97 7.86 32.69
N ASP A 58 16.27 7.69 32.95
CA ASP A 58 16.78 6.74 33.95
C ASP A 58 16.24 7.07 35.35
N THR A 59 16.26 8.34 35.74
CA THR A 59 15.76 8.81 37.05
C THR A 59 14.25 8.61 37.20
N LEU A 60 13.51 8.65 36.10
CA LEU A 60 12.06 8.42 36.05
C LEU A 60 11.68 6.94 35.84
N GLY A 61 12.66 6.04 35.66
CA GLY A 61 12.41 4.63 35.39
C GLY A 61 11.79 4.37 34.00
N LEU A 62 12.02 5.26 33.03
CA LEU A 62 11.52 5.13 31.67
C LEU A 62 12.50 4.36 30.78
N GLU A 63 11.99 3.56 29.85
CA GLU A 63 12.81 2.88 28.85
C GLU A 63 13.55 3.88 27.97
N GLN A 64 14.82 3.61 27.64
CA GLN A 64 15.58 4.48 26.75
C GLN A 64 15.09 4.36 25.30
N ARG A 65 14.88 5.50 24.64
CA ARG A 65 14.47 5.52 23.22
C ARG A 65 15.56 5.05 22.26
N ARG A 66 16.82 5.25 22.64
CA ARG A 66 17.99 4.81 21.87
C ARG A 66 18.67 3.70 22.64
N LYS A 67 18.93 2.57 21.97
CA LYS A 67 19.76 1.50 22.51
C LYS A 67 21.18 2.00 22.77
N GLU A 68 21.87 1.38 23.72
CA GLU A 68 23.21 1.82 24.13
C GLU A 68 24.23 1.72 22.98
N ASP A 69 25.29 2.52 23.05
CA ASP A 69 26.37 2.42 22.07
C ASP A 69 27.02 1.04 22.17
N GLY A 70 27.19 0.38 21.02
CA GLY A 70 27.66 -1.01 20.94
C GLY A 70 26.55 -2.07 21.06
N TYR A 71 25.29 -1.69 21.31
CA TYR A 71 24.17 -2.63 21.29
C TYR A 71 23.97 -3.26 19.91
N TRP A 72 24.07 -2.45 18.85
CA TRP A 72 23.89 -2.91 17.48
C TRP A 72 25.11 -3.66 16.98
N THR A 73 25.05 -4.98 17.10
CA THR A 73 25.94 -5.95 16.48
C THR A 73 25.13 -6.75 15.47
N LYS A 74 25.80 -7.53 14.62
CA LYS A 74 25.11 -8.38 13.65
C LYS A 74 24.16 -9.37 14.33
N GLU A 75 24.53 -9.85 15.51
CA GLU A 75 23.77 -10.81 16.32
C GLU A 75 22.51 -10.16 16.91
N THR A 76 22.62 -8.94 17.46
CA THR A 76 21.48 -8.24 18.05
C THR A 76 20.52 -7.72 16.99
N VAL A 77 21.01 -7.28 15.82
CA VAL A 77 20.18 -6.97 14.65
C VAL A 77 19.38 -8.20 14.21
N LEU A 78 20.04 -9.36 14.17
CA LEU A 78 19.40 -10.61 13.81
C LEU A 78 18.34 -11.04 14.84
N ALA A 79 18.61 -10.87 16.14
CA ALA A 79 17.66 -11.15 17.20
C ALA A 79 16.41 -10.24 17.14
N GLU A 80 16.62 -8.93 16.99
CA GLU A 80 15.55 -7.94 16.84
C GLU A 80 14.71 -8.20 15.57
N ALA A 81 15.34 -8.59 14.46
CA ALA A 81 14.63 -8.99 13.24
C ALA A 81 13.79 -10.27 13.46
N ARG A 82 14.28 -11.26 14.21
CA ARG A 82 13.47 -12.45 14.58
C ARG A 82 12.25 -12.08 15.41
N GLU A 83 12.36 -11.12 16.31
CA GLU A 83 11.23 -10.66 17.12
C GLU A 83 10.15 -9.99 16.25
N VAL A 84 10.55 -9.14 15.31
CA VAL A 84 9.62 -8.54 14.34
C VAL A 84 8.91 -9.62 13.52
N ILE A 85 9.65 -10.62 13.03
CA ILE A 85 9.07 -11.74 12.29
C ILE A 85 8.14 -12.56 13.17
N LYS A 86 8.48 -12.79 14.44
CA LYS A 86 7.59 -13.51 15.38
C LYS A 86 6.26 -12.79 15.55
N ASN A 87 6.26 -11.46 15.56
CA ASN A 87 5.06 -10.66 15.77
C ASN A 87 4.22 -10.49 14.48
N LEU A 88 4.84 -10.42 13.31
CA LEU A 88 4.16 -10.11 12.04
C LEU A 88 4.06 -11.30 11.08
N GLY A 89 4.85 -12.35 11.29
CA GLY A 89 4.99 -13.50 10.39
C GLY A 89 5.91 -13.26 9.19
N TYR A 90 6.38 -12.02 8.97
CA TYR A 90 7.27 -11.66 7.86
C TYR A 90 8.26 -10.57 8.28
N LEU A 91 9.31 -10.35 7.48
CA LEU A 91 10.22 -9.22 7.65
C LEU A 91 9.68 -8.00 6.89
N PRO A 92 9.29 -6.90 7.58
CA PRO A 92 8.64 -5.76 6.94
C PRO A 92 9.55 -4.99 5.99
N SER A 93 8.93 -4.29 5.03
CA SER A 93 9.59 -3.33 4.15
C SER A 93 10.05 -2.07 4.92
N GLN A 94 10.84 -1.22 4.26
CA GLN A 94 11.28 0.06 4.83
C GLN A 94 10.11 0.89 5.33
N LYS A 95 9.08 1.04 4.48
CA LYS A 95 7.92 1.88 4.77
C LYS A 95 7.15 1.35 5.99
N GLU A 96 6.99 0.04 6.07
CA GLU A 96 6.33 -0.60 7.21
C GLU A 96 7.16 -0.46 8.48
N MET A 97 8.48 -0.71 8.44
CA MET A 97 9.34 -0.50 9.61
C MET A 97 9.30 0.94 10.11
N TYR A 98 9.25 1.93 9.23
CA TYR A 98 9.10 3.33 9.61
C TYR A 98 7.75 3.60 10.28
N SER A 99 6.68 3.00 9.76
CA SER A 99 5.34 3.11 10.34
C SER A 99 5.24 2.42 11.70
N LEU A 100 6.04 1.37 11.92
CA LEU A 100 6.18 0.66 13.21
C LEU A 100 7.15 1.35 14.18
N GLY A 101 7.73 2.50 13.82
CA GLY A 101 8.75 3.18 14.63
C GLY A 101 10.10 2.46 14.69
N ARG A 102 10.30 1.40 13.89
CA ARG A 102 11.51 0.58 13.82
C ARG A 102 12.49 1.02 12.73
N ALA A 103 12.56 2.33 12.48
CA ALA A 103 13.54 2.90 11.56
C ALA A 103 14.98 2.66 12.02
N ASP A 104 15.18 2.52 13.34
CA ASP A 104 16.45 2.12 13.95
C ASP A 104 16.94 0.79 13.39
N LEU A 105 16.12 -0.26 13.49
CA LEU A 105 16.43 -1.61 13.02
C LEU A 105 16.64 -1.64 11.51
N TRP A 106 15.80 -0.94 10.75
CA TRP A 106 15.97 -0.86 9.30
C TRP A 106 17.35 -0.34 8.91
N ASN A 107 17.80 0.74 9.55
CA ASN A 107 19.11 1.31 9.28
C ASN A 107 20.24 0.34 9.66
N GLN A 108 20.08 -0.43 10.74
CA GLN A 108 21.08 -1.43 11.13
C GLN A 108 21.11 -2.65 10.20
N LEU A 109 19.96 -3.10 9.70
CA LEU A 109 19.90 -4.15 8.67
C LEU A 109 20.70 -3.74 7.43
N ILE A 110 20.60 -2.48 7.01
CA ILE A 110 21.40 -1.93 5.90
C ILE A 110 22.88 -1.91 6.27
N LEU A 111 23.23 -1.36 7.44
CA LEU A 111 24.62 -1.18 7.87
C LEU A 111 25.38 -2.51 7.99
N HIS A 112 24.74 -3.56 8.50
CA HIS A 112 25.38 -4.85 8.80
C HIS A 112 25.33 -5.88 7.67
N GLY A 113 24.99 -5.47 6.43
CA GLY A 113 25.07 -6.34 5.25
C GLY A 113 23.89 -6.25 4.29
N GLY A 114 22.86 -5.46 4.60
CA GLY A 114 21.68 -5.32 3.78
C GLY A 114 20.55 -6.28 4.17
N VAL A 115 19.31 -5.89 3.86
CA VAL A 115 18.11 -6.64 4.22
C VAL A 115 18.12 -8.05 3.65
N GLU A 116 18.58 -8.21 2.40
CA GLU A 116 18.67 -9.51 1.73
C GLU A 116 19.61 -10.48 2.46
N HIS A 117 20.76 -9.98 2.94
CA HIS A 117 21.71 -10.77 3.73
C HIS A 117 21.05 -11.33 5.00
N PHE A 118 20.27 -10.49 5.69
CA PHE A 118 19.54 -10.94 6.89
C PHE A 118 18.34 -11.83 6.57
N ARG A 119 17.63 -11.63 5.44
CA ARG A 119 16.57 -12.55 5.01
C ARG A 119 17.11 -13.97 4.82
N ASN A 120 18.25 -14.10 4.16
CA ASN A 120 18.93 -15.39 3.98
C ASN A 120 19.32 -16.02 5.33
N LEU A 121 19.89 -15.24 6.26
CA LEU A 121 20.23 -15.73 7.60
C LEU A 121 19.01 -16.15 8.44
N LEU A 122 17.84 -15.58 8.14
CA LEU A 122 16.57 -15.86 8.81
C LEU A 122 15.78 -16.98 8.12
N GLY A 123 16.31 -17.55 7.02
CA GLY A 123 15.63 -18.59 6.24
C GLY A 123 14.39 -18.08 5.51
N LEU A 124 14.33 -16.78 5.22
CA LEU A 124 13.24 -16.17 4.45
C LEU A 124 13.56 -16.20 2.97
N ASP A 125 12.53 -16.34 2.14
CA ASP A 125 12.68 -16.28 0.68
C ASP A 125 13.33 -14.98 0.23
N SER A 126 14.19 -15.08 -0.78
CA SER A 126 14.82 -13.90 -1.39
C SER A 126 13.76 -12.96 -1.97
N LEU A 127 13.95 -11.66 -1.78
CA LEU A 127 13.13 -10.67 -2.48
C LEU A 127 13.49 -10.59 -3.98
N GLN A 128 14.68 -11.05 -4.35
CA GLN A 128 15.17 -11.04 -5.71
C GLN A 128 15.01 -12.43 -6.33
N LYS A 129 14.31 -12.46 -7.45
CA LYS A 129 14.28 -13.67 -8.27
C LYS A 129 15.67 -13.89 -8.91
N PRO A 130 16.10 -15.14 -9.11
CA PRO A 130 17.42 -15.44 -9.66
C PRO A 130 17.60 -14.82 -11.05
N ALA A 131 18.85 -14.60 -11.45
CA ALA A 131 19.16 -14.12 -12.79
C ALA A 131 18.58 -15.07 -13.85
N GLY A 132 17.85 -14.54 -14.83
CA GLY A 132 17.17 -15.36 -15.84
C GLY A 132 15.71 -15.70 -15.49
N PHE A 133 15.27 -15.52 -14.23
CA PHE A 133 13.92 -15.92 -13.80
C PHE A 133 12.83 -15.28 -14.64
N TRP A 134 12.92 -13.97 -14.86
CA TRP A 134 11.93 -13.20 -15.61
C TRP A 134 11.99 -13.43 -17.13
N GLN A 135 13.08 -14.02 -17.62
CA GLN A 135 13.24 -14.40 -19.02
C GLN A 135 12.57 -15.73 -19.34
N ASP A 136 12.40 -16.60 -18.33
CA ASP A 136 11.68 -17.86 -18.47
C ASP A 136 10.17 -17.59 -18.46
N GLU A 137 9.49 -18.00 -19.54
CA GLU A 137 8.06 -17.82 -19.70
C GLU A 137 7.25 -18.58 -18.64
N SER A 138 7.70 -19.76 -18.23
CA SER A 138 6.99 -20.61 -17.25
C SER A 138 6.91 -19.92 -15.90
N ASN A 139 8.00 -19.30 -15.47
CA ASN A 139 8.06 -18.52 -14.22
C ASN A 139 7.12 -17.31 -14.25
N VAL A 140 7.04 -16.63 -15.40
CA VAL A 140 6.15 -15.47 -15.57
C VAL A 140 4.69 -15.90 -15.59
N MET A 141 4.36 -17.04 -16.20
CA MET A 141 3.01 -17.62 -16.15
C MET A 141 2.61 -17.98 -14.71
N GLU A 142 3.48 -18.66 -13.97
CA GLU A 142 3.22 -19.02 -12.57
C GLU A 142 3.00 -17.78 -11.69
N GLU A 143 3.80 -16.73 -11.85
CA GLU A 143 3.61 -15.47 -11.12
C GLU A 143 2.28 -14.79 -11.49
N VAL A 144 1.84 -14.84 -12.76
CA VAL A 144 0.53 -14.31 -13.14
C VAL A 144 -0.61 -15.12 -12.52
N GLU A 145 -0.54 -16.44 -12.53
CA GLU A 145 -1.54 -17.31 -11.90
C GLU A 145 -1.57 -17.14 -10.38
N LYS A 146 -0.42 -16.95 -9.75
CA LYS A 146 -0.33 -16.60 -8.33
C LYS A 146 -1.05 -15.28 -8.04
N VAL A 147 -0.80 -14.23 -8.83
CA VAL A 147 -1.49 -12.94 -8.67
C VAL A 147 -3.00 -13.10 -8.88
N LYS A 148 -3.42 -13.92 -9.85
CA LYS A 148 -4.84 -14.24 -10.07
C LYS A 148 -5.45 -14.91 -8.84
N GLY A 149 -4.81 -15.96 -8.33
CA GLY A 149 -5.27 -16.72 -7.16
C GLY A 149 -5.35 -15.87 -5.89
N GLU A 150 -4.29 -15.11 -5.57
CA GLU A 150 -4.23 -14.25 -4.37
C GLU A 150 -5.31 -13.16 -4.35
N ASN A 151 -5.81 -12.77 -5.53
CA ASN A 151 -6.78 -11.67 -5.68
C ASN A 151 -8.15 -12.15 -6.18
N GLY A 152 -8.37 -13.47 -6.30
CA GLY A 152 -9.61 -14.06 -6.79
C GLY A 152 -9.99 -13.59 -8.20
N LEU A 153 -8.99 -13.40 -9.08
CA LEU A 153 -9.21 -12.90 -10.43
C LEU A 153 -9.27 -14.06 -11.43
N GLU A 154 -10.35 -14.15 -12.19
CA GLU A 154 -10.52 -15.18 -13.24
C GLU A 154 -9.58 -14.95 -14.42
N ARG A 155 -9.26 -13.68 -14.71
CA ARG A 155 -8.42 -13.26 -15.84
C ARG A 155 -7.20 -12.50 -15.36
N MET A 156 -6.15 -12.52 -16.17
CA MET A 156 -4.95 -11.72 -15.96
C MET A 156 -5.37 -10.24 -15.75
N PRO A 157 -4.82 -9.54 -14.74
CA PRO A 157 -5.10 -8.12 -14.55
C PRO A 157 -4.45 -7.24 -15.64
N SER A 158 -4.94 -6.02 -15.80
CA SER A 158 -4.32 -5.04 -16.71
C SER A 158 -2.95 -4.57 -16.17
N GLN A 159 -2.10 -4.04 -17.05
CA GLN A 159 -0.78 -3.47 -16.68
C GLN A 159 -0.90 -2.43 -15.54
N ALA A 160 -1.94 -1.57 -15.59
CA ALA A 160 -2.17 -0.56 -14.56
C ALA A 160 -2.55 -1.17 -13.20
N LYS A 161 -3.37 -2.22 -13.22
CA LYS A 161 -3.80 -2.94 -12.01
C LYS A 161 -2.62 -3.65 -11.35
N LEU A 162 -1.79 -4.35 -12.13
CA LEU A 162 -0.56 -4.98 -11.64
C LEU A 162 0.41 -3.98 -11.01
N LYS A 163 0.62 -2.80 -11.63
CA LYS A 163 1.44 -1.73 -11.04
C LYS A 163 0.87 -1.22 -9.71
N LYS A 164 -0.45 -1.02 -9.63
CA LYS A 164 -1.13 -0.58 -8.40
C LYS A 164 -1.00 -1.62 -7.28
N MET A 165 -0.96 -2.90 -7.63
CA MET A 165 -0.73 -4.01 -6.71
C MET A 165 0.76 -4.23 -6.38
N GLY A 166 1.68 -3.46 -6.96
CA GLY A 166 3.11 -3.54 -6.67
C GLY A 166 3.88 -4.55 -7.53
N HIS A 167 3.24 -5.25 -8.47
CA HIS A 167 3.88 -6.23 -9.36
C HIS A 167 4.62 -5.57 -10.54
N THR A 168 5.43 -4.55 -10.27
CA THR A 168 6.14 -3.77 -11.29
C THR A 168 7.17 -4.62 -12.04
N SER A 169 7.89 -5.50 -11.34
CA SER A 169 8.88 -6.40 -11.97
C SER A 169 8.24 -7.36 -12.96
N LEU A 170 7.08 -7.92 -12.60
CA LEU A 170 6.29 -8.79 -13.48
C LEU A 170 5.82 -8.04 -14.73
N VAL A 171 5.31 -6.82 -14.56
CA VAL A 171 4.93 -5.96 -15.69
C VAL A 171 6.11 -5.71 -16.64
N THR A 172 7.27 -5.34 -16.08
CA THR A 172 8.48 -5.10 -16.88
C THR A 172 8.96 -6.37 -17.58
N ALA A 173 8.86 -7.54 -16.92
CA ALA A 173 9.21 -8.81 -17.52
C ALA A 173 8.33 -9.13 -18.73
N ILE A 174 7.01 -8.98 -18.58
CA ILE A 174 6.04 -9.21 -19.65
C ILE A 174 6.32 -8.30 -20.85
N ASP A 175 6.54 -7.01 -20.60
CA ASP A 175 6.80 -6.02 -21.66
C ASP A 175 8.16 -6.24 -22.35
N LYS A 176 9.20 -6.60 -21.59
CA LYS A 176 10.58 -6.66 -22.10
C LYS A 176 10.93 -8.00 -22.76
N TYR A 177 10.47 -9.11 -22.19
CA TYR A 177 10.90 -10.45 -22.58
C TYR A 177 9.79 -11.26 -23.27
N HIS A 178 8.52 -10.90 -23.04
CA HIS A 178 7.38 -11.75 -23.40
C HIS A 178 6.39 -11.08 -24.34
N GLY A 179 6.87 -10.19 -25.21
CA GLY A 179 6.07 -9.62 -26.31
C GLY A 179 4.95 -8.68 -25.87
N GLY A 180 4.95 -8.25 -24.61
CA GLY A 180 3.94 -7.35 -24.05
C GLY A 180 2.63 -8.05 -23.69
N PHE A 181 1.78 -7.32 -22.97
CA PHE A 181 0.53 -7.84 -22.39
C PHE A 181 -0.43 -8.43 -23.42
N TYR A 182 -0.46 -7.90 -24.65
CA TYR A 182 -1.36 -8.37 -25.69
C TYR A 182 -0.99 -9.80 -26.14
N GLU A 183 0.27 -10.03 -26.53
CA GLU A 183 0.72 -11.36 -26.95
C GLU A 183 0.80 -12.33 -25.77
N PHE A 184 1.14 -11.84 -24.58
CA PHE A 184 1.15 -12.66 -23.37
C PHE A 184 -0.25 -13.20 -23.00
N ARG A 185 -1.30 -12.39 -23.11
CA ARG A 185 -2.69 -12.84 -22.88
C ARG A 185 -3.13 -13.92 -23.85
N LYS A 186 -2.79 -13.79 -25.13
CA LYS A 186 -3.10 -14.83 -26.12
C LYS A 186 -2.45 -16.16 -25.75
N ARG A 187 -1.21 -16.12 -25.25
CA ARG A 187 -0.49 -17.33 -24.80
C ARG A 187 -1.11 -17.95 -23.56
N LEU A 188 -1.70 -17.14 -22.68
CA LEU A 188 -2.55 -17.61 -21.58
C LEU A 188 -3.92 -18.17 -22.05
N GLY A 189 -4.24 -18.09 -23.35
CA GLY A 189 -5.56 -18.46 -23.86
C GLY A 189 -6.66 -17.46 -23.48
N GLU A 190 -6.30 -16.27 -23.00
CA GLU A 190 -7.24 -15.22 -22.64
C GLU A 190 -7.46 -14.24 -23.79
N GLU A 191 -8.70 -13.76 -23.93
CA GLU A 191 -9.01 -12.71 -24.92
C GLU A 191 -8.24 -11.41 -24.59
N PRO A 192 -7.55 -10.79 -25.56
CA PRO A 192 -6.79 -9.57 -25.31
C PRO A 192 -7.70 -8.37 -25.05
N LEU A 193 -7.35 -7.53 -24.07
CA LEU A 193 -8.19 -6.40 -23.65
C LEU A 193 -8.43 -5.35 -24.74
N GLU A 194 -7.46 -5.08 -25.62
CA GLU A 194 -7.60 -4.22 -26.81
C GLU A 194 -6.51 -4.61 -27.83
N GLY A 195 -6.85 -4.87 -29.12
CA GLY A 195 -5.78 -5.03 -30.12
C GLY A 195 -6.12 -5.44 -31.56
N LYS A 196 -7.34 -5.88 -31.90
CA LYS A 196 -7.74 -5.99 -33.32
C LYS A 196 -8.25 -4.64 -33.85
N LYS A 197 -7.90 -4.28 -35.09
CA LYS A 197 -8.51 -3.15 -35.80
C LYS A 197 -10.02 -3.44 -35.93
N GLY A 198 -10.85 -2.71 -35.17
CA GLY A 198 -12.29 -2.99 -35.06
C GLY A 198 -12.73 -3.74 -33.80
N TYR A 199 -11.82 -4.11 -32.90
CA TYR A 199 -12.14 -4.76 -31.61
C TYR A 199 -13.18 -3.98 -30.81
N LEU A 200 -12.99 -2.67 -30.67
CA LEU A 200 -13.93 -1.77 -30.00
C LEU A 200 -15.15 -1.37 -30.85
N LYS A 201 -15.28 -1.87 -32.08
CA LYS A 201 -16.52 -1.76 -32.87
C LYS A 201 -17.48 -2.89 -32.54
N ASP A 202 -16.97 -4.01 -32.04
CA ASP A 202 -17.81 -5.12 -31.59
C ASP A 202 -18.46 -4.76 -30.26
N TRP A 203 -19.77 -4.99 -30.16
CA TRP A 203 -20.53 -4.73 -28.94
C TRP A 203 -20.09 -5.65 -27.81
N GLU A 204 -19.84 -6.93 -28.09
CA GLU A 204 -19.54 -7.92 -27.06
C GLU A 204 -18.28 -7.50 -26.29
N ASN A 205 -17.23 -7.11 -27.02
CA ASN A 205 -15.98 -6.65 -26.45
C ASN A 205 -16.15 -5.38 -25.59
N VAL A 206 -16.93 -4.41 -26.08
CA VAL A 206 -17.19 -3.16 -25.33
C VAL A 206 -18.01 -3.44 -24.08
N SER A 207 -19.00 -4.33 -24.16
CA SER A 207 -19.84 -4.71 -23.03
C SER A 207 -19.06 -5.44 -21.94
N THR A 208 -18.18 -6.39 -22.31
CA THR A 208 -17.28 -7.09 -21.37
C THR A 208 -16.34 -6.11 -20.66
N MET A 209 -15.72 -5.20 -21.40
CA MET A 209 -14.85 -4.18 -20.80
C MET A 209 -15.60 -3.26 -19.84
N LEU A 210 -16.84 -2.90 -20.16
CA LEU A 210 -17.67 -2.10 -19.27
C LEU A 210 -18.14 -2.88 -18.04
N GLN A 211 -18.47 -4.17 -18.18
CA GLN A 211 -18.80 -5.02 -17.03
C GLN A 211 -17.63 -5.14 -16.05
N GLU A 212 -16.40 -5.29 -16.55
CA GLU A 212 -15.19 -5.27 -15.71
C GLU A 212 -15.05 -3.94 -14.96
N ILE A 213 -15.30 -2.82 -15.64
CA ILE A 213 -15.21 -1.49 -15.00
C ILE A 213 -16.32 -1.35 -13.94
N ILE A 214 -17.53 -1.77 -14.26
CA ILE A 214 -18.69 -1.70 -13.37
C ILE A 214 -18.46 -2.57 -12.13
N SER A 215 -17.88 -3.77 -12.27
CA SER A 215 -17.56 -4.60 -11.12
C SER A 215 -16.48 -3.99 -10.24
N GLU A 216 -15.56 -3.19 -10.82
CA GLU A 216 -14.53 -2.48 -10.07
C GLU A 216 -15.03 -1.21 -9.34
N ILE A 217 -15.94 -0.45 -9.95
CA ILE A 217 -16.41 0.84 -9.38
C ILE A 217 -17.78 0.76 -8.71
N GLY A 218 -18.54 -0.30 -8.97
CA GLY A 218 -19.87 -0.55 -8.40
C GLY A 218 -21.03 0.18 -9.10
N HIS A 219 -20.77 0.94 -10.16
CA HIS A 219 -21.76 1.68 -10.93
C HIS A 219 -21.36 1.81 -12.40
N PHE A 220 -22.31 2.25 -13.24
CA PHE A 220 -22.02 2.49 -14.65
C PHE A 220 -21.08 3.70 -14.83
N PRO A 221 -19.91 3.53 -15.46
CA PRO A 221 -18.88 4.56 -15.51
C PRO A 221 -19.31 5.81 -16.27
N SER A 222 -18.91 6.97 -15.75
CA SER A 222 -18.95 8.25 -16.45
C SER A 222 -17.75 8.40 -17.40
N GLN A 223 -17.84 9.36 -18.32
CA GLN A 223 -16.75 9.67 -19.24
C GLN A 223 -15.45 10.06 -18.50
N SER A 224 -15.58 10.84 -17.42
CA SER A 224 -14.45 11.27 -16.60
C SER A 224 -13.79 10.10 -15.88
N GLU A 225 -14.56 9.11 -15.42
CA GLU A 225 -14.03 7.90 -14.78
C GLU A 225 -13.28 7.02 -15.78
N LEU A 226 -13.80 6.85 -17.01
CA LEU A 226 -13.09 6.15 -18.08
C LEU A 226 -11.76 6.83 -18.42
N ILE A 227 -11.75 8.16 -18.53
CA ILE A 227 -10.52 8.93 -18.80
C ILE A 227 -9.54 8.82 -17.62
N GLY A 228 -10.02 8.95 -16.38
CA GLY A 228 -9.21 8.83 -15.17
C GLY A 228 -8.52 7.46 -15.02
N GLN A 229 -9.15 6.40 -15.52
CA GLN A 229 -8.56 5.05 -15.58
C GLN A 229 -7.68 4.80 -16.82
N ARG A 230 -7.35 5.84 -17.59
CA ARG A 230 -6.60 5.76 -18.86
C ARG A 230 -7.28 4.89 -19.93
N ARG A 231 -8.62 4.83 -19.96
CA ARG A 231 -9.44 4.12 -20.96
C ARG A 231 -10.04 5.09 -21.98
N GLN A 232 -9.24 6.04 -22.46
CA GLN A 232 -9.68 7.07 -23.41
C GLN A 232 -10.07 6.47 -24.79
N SER A 233 -9.42 5.38 -25.19
CA SER A 233 -9.74 4.58 -26.38
C SER A 233 -11.17 4.04 -26.33
N LEU A 234 -11.54 3.39 -25.23
CA LEU A 234 -12.88 2.87 -24.98
C LEU A 234 -13.94 3.98 -24.97
N SER A 235 -13.70 5.08 -24.24
CA SER A 235 -14.61 6.23 -24.24
C SER A 235 -14.84 6.80 -25.66
N SER A 236 -13.77 6.90 -26.45
CA SER A 236 -13.84 7.40 -27.82
C SER A 236 -14.60 6.41 -28.73
N ALA A 237 -14.39 5.10 -28.54
CA ALA A 237 -15.07 4.07 -29.31
C ALA A 237 -16.56 3.96 -28.98
N ILE A 238 -16.95 4.06 -27.71
CA ILE A 238 -18.34 4.13 -27.26
C ILE A 238 -19.06 5.28 -27.97
N SER A 239 -18.43 6.46 -27.98
CA SER A 239 -18.98 7.66 -28.65
C SER A 239 -19.07 7.49 -30.16
N LYS A 240 -18.08 6.84 -30.77
CA LYS A 240 -17.97 6.73 -32.24
C LYS A 240 -18.78 5.59 -32.85
N TYR A 241 -18.96 4.48 -32.14
CA TYR A 241 -19.52 3.24 -32.70
C TYR A 241 -20.75 2.71 -31.97
N HIS A 242 -21.00 3.12 -30.71
CA HIS A 242 -22.05 2.54 -29.86
C HIS A 242 -23.09 3.54 -29.36
N GLY A 243 -23.24 4.67 -30.07
CA GLY A 243 -24.28 5.67 -29.75
C GLY A 243 -24.00 6.49 -28.48
N GLY A 244 -22.78 6.45 -27.96
CA GLY A 244 -22.39 7.18 -26.76
C GLY A 244 -22.76 6.48 -25.45
N LEU A 245 -22.28 7.05 -24.35
CA LEU A 245 -22.48 6.52 -23.00
C LEU A 245 -23.97 6.36 -22.61
N PRO A 246 -24.89 7.28 -22.97
CA PRO A 246 -26.32 7.09 -22.67
C PRO A 246 -26.91 5.84 -23.32
N ALA A 247 -26.68 5.64 -24.62
CA ALA A 247 -27.17 4.46 -25.35
C ALA A 247 -26.53 3.16 -24.83
N THR A 248 -25.25 3.21 -24.51
CA THR A 248 -24.51 2.06 -23.95
C THR A 248 -25.03 1.70 -22.56
N ARG A 249 -25.32 2.70 -21.73
CA ARG A 249 -25.91 2.55 -20.39
C ARG A 249 -27.27 1.88 -20.47
N GLU A 250 -28.15 2.35 -21.36
CA GLU A 250 -29.45 1.73 -21.59
C GLU A 250 -29.31 0.29 -22.09
N ARG A 251 -28.41 0.06 -23.06
CA ARG A 251 -28.18 -1.27 -23.64
C ARG A 251 -27.64 -2.29 -22.63
N MET A 252 -26.93 -1.84 -21.60
CA MET A 252 -26.45 -2.69 -20.50
C MET A 252 -27.46 -2.82 -19.34
N GLY A 253 -28.66 -2.23 -19.46
CA GLY A 253 -29.69 -2.30 -18.43
C GLY A 253 -29.49 -1.32 -17.27
N TYR A 254 -28.53 -0.39 -17.36
CA TYR A 254 -28.27 0.66 -16.36
C TYR A 254 -29.03 1.96 -16.66
N GLY A 255 -30.06 1.89 -17.52
CA GLY A 255 -30.93 3.01 -17.88
C GLY A 255 -31.76 3.52 -16.70
N GLN A 256 -32.54 4.58 -16.92
CA GLN A 256 -33.53 4.99 -15.91
C GLN A 256 -34.59 3.89 -15.75
N ILE A 257 -34.64 3.28 -14.57
CA ILE A 257 -35.70 2.37 -14.18
C ILE A 257 -36.95 3.21 -13.92
N ARG A 258 -37.97 3.03 -14.75
CA ARG A 258 -39.24 3.78 -14.68
C ARG A 258 -40.44 2.88 -14.40
N THR A 259 -40.26 1.55 -14.46
CA THR A 259 -41.31 0.55 -14.19
C THR A 259 -40.80 -0.55 -13.27
N GLU A 260 -41.72 -1.23 -12.58
CA GLU A 260 -41.42 -2.40 -11.73
C GLU A 260 -40.79 -3.54 -12.53
N GLU A 261 -41.27 -3.78 -13.75
CA GLU A 261 -40.73 -4.80 -14.66
C GLU A 261 -39.27 -4.50 -15.04
N GLN A 262 -38.91 -3.23 -15.25
CA GLN A 262 -37.53 -2.80 -15.49
C GLN A 262 -36.64 -2.99 -14.26
N LEU A 263 -37.20 -2.82 -13.06
CA LEU A 263 -36.48 -3.07 -11.80
C LEU A 263 -36.21 -4.56 -11.61
N GLU A 264 -37.20 -5.42 -11.87
CA GLU A 264 -37.04 -6.87 -11.77
C GLU A 264 -35.97 -7.41 -12.74
N ILE A 265 -35.99 -6.95 -13.99
CA ILE A 265 -34.98 -7.30 -14.99
C ILE A 265 -33.59 -6.83 -14.54
N PHE A 266 -33.48 -5.64 -13.97
CA PHE A 266 -32.22 -5.12 -13.45
C PHE A 266 -31.70 -5.96 -12.27
N LEU A 267 -32.55 -6.32 -11.32
CA LEU A 267 -32.19 -7.14 -10.15
C LEU A 267 -31.86 -8.59 -10.52
N GLN A 268 -32.49 -9.16 -11.56
CA GLN A 268 -32.12 -10.48 -12.08
C GLN A 268 -30.70 -10.49 -12.66
N ASN A 269 -30.33 -9.45 -13.39
CA ASN A 269 -29.02 -9.35 -14.05
C ASN A 269 -27.90 -8.83 -13.13
N ASN A 270 -28.24 -8.34 -11.94
CA ASN A 270 -27.28 -7.78 -10.99
C ASN A 270 -27.51 -8.37 -9.59
N PRO A 271 -27.02 -9.61 -9.32
CA PRO A 271 -27.26 -10.33 -8.07
C PRO A 271 -26.81 -9.54 -6.83
N SER A 272 -25.75 -8.75 -6.95
CA SER A 272 -25.22 -7.89 -5.88
C SER A 272 -26.22 -6.81 -5.46
N ALA A 273 -26.95 -6.22 -6.41
CA ALA A 273 -27.99 -5.23 -6.13
C ALA A 273 -29.24 -5.88 -5.49
N ARG A 274 -29.56 -7.10 -5.91
CA ARG A 274 -30.66 -7.90 -5.34
C ARG A 274 -30.43 -8.27 -3.88
N ALA A 275 -29.19 -8.57 -3.49
CA ALA A 275 -28.85 -8.88 -2.10
C ALA A 275 -29.08 -7.68 -1.16
N ILE A 276 -28.95 -6.45 -1.65
CA ILE A 276 -29.19 -5.22 -0.88
C ILE A 276 -30.68 -4.89 -0.83
N SER A 277 -31.46 -5.18 -1.87
CA SER A 277 -32.90 -4.90 -1.88
C SER A 277 -33.72 -5.84 -0.98
N SER A 278 -33.12 -6.92 -0.47
CA SER A 278 -33.74 -7.86 0.47
C SER A 278 -33.43 -7.58 1.95
N LEU A 279 -32.65 -6.54 2.24
CA LEU A 279 -32.41 -6.01 3.59
C LEU A 279 -33.46 -4.94 3.94
#